data_AF-A0A2E3C5K7-F1
#
_entry.id   AF-A0A2E3C5K7-F1
#
_cell.length_a   1.000
_cell.length_b   1.000
_cell.length_c   1.000
_cell.angle_alpha   90.00
_cell.angle_beta   90.00
_cell.angle_gamma   90.00
#
_symmetry.space_group_name_H-M   'P 1'
#
loop_
_entity.id
_entity.type
_entity.pdbx_description
1 polymer ?
#
loop_
_entity_poly.entity_id
_entity_poly.type
_entity_poly.pdbx_seq_one_letter_code
_entity_poly.pdbx_strand_id
1 'polypeptide(L)' 'MHDFHDTEWRKDYLNTKRRVSKRERDLLENGPKSFMQSLLLGVIHQRYLKMKGLWKPTPPPPDVSSNLKDSLQKWEKDYG' A
#
# COMPACT_ATOMS: atom_id res chain seq x y z
N MET A 1 4.81 -14.53 14.30
CA MET A 1 5.36 -13.35 13.60
C MET A 1 4.80 -12.11 14.31
N HIS A 2 5.65 -11.15 14.67
CA HIS A 2 5.26 -10.03 15.54
C HIS A 2 4.56 -8.92 14.72
N ASP A 3 3.23 -8.96 14.68
CA ASP A 3 2.37 -7.94 14.05
C ASP A 3 2.18 -6.67 14.94
N PHE A 4 2.96 -6.53 16.01
CA PHE A 4 2.80 -5.47 17.01
C PHE A 4 3.11 -4.06 16.47
N HIS A 5 4.01 -3.94 15.49
CA HIS A 5 4.36 -2.63 14.93
C HIS A 5 3.31 -2.04 13.97
N ASP A 6 2.40 -2.87 13.45
CA ASP A 6 1.38 -2.44 12.46
C ASP A 6 0.17 -1.72 13.10
N THR A 7 0.09 -1.67 14.44
CA THR A 7 -1.02 -1.04 15.17
C THR A 7 -0.64 0.26 15.87
N GLU A 8 0.65 0.50 16.11
CA GLU A 8 1.13 1.72 16.77
C GLU A 8 0.81 2.97 15.94
N TRP A 9 1.05 2.90 14.63
CA TRP A 9 0.79 4.02 13.73
C TRP A 9 -0.70 4.37 13.61
N ARG A 10 -1.60 3.38 13.77
CA ARG A 10 -3.06 3.61 13.72
C ARG A 10 -3.52 4.46 14.89
N LYS A 11 -3.02 4.16 16.08
CA LYS A 11 -3.28 4.95 17.30
C LYS A 11 -2.68 6.34 17.20
N ASP A 12 -1.47 6.45 16.67
CA ASP A 12 -0.82 7.73 16.49
C ASP A 12 -1.52 8.61 15.44
N TYR A 13 -2.01 8.01 14.35
CA TYR A 13 -2.83 8.72 13.34
C TYR A 13 -4.16 9.22 13.92
N LEU A 14 -4.82 8.41 14.78
CA LEU A 14 -6.02 8.82 15.50
C LEU A 14 -5.78 10.04 16.40
N ASN A 15 -4.65 10.07 17.10
CA ASN A 15 -4.27 11.18 17.97
C ASN A 15 -3.84 12.44 17.18
N THR A 16 -3.15 12.24 16.05
CA THR A 16 -2.65 13.33 15.21
C THR A 16 -3.78 14.06 14.49
N LYS A 17 -4.78 13.34 13.97
CA LYS A 17 -5.83 13.93 13.15
C LYS A 17 -7.02 14.34 14.04
N ARG A 18 -7.14 15.63 14.35
CA ARG A 18 -8.24 16.22 15.13
C ARG A 18 -9.66 15.91 14.63
N ARG A 19 -9.84 15.59 13.33
CA ARG A 19 -11.12 15.22 12.72
C ARG A 19 -10.97 13.93 11.92
N VAL A 20 -11.00 12.80 12.61
CA VAL A 20 -11.19 11.48 12.00
C VAL A 20 -12.69 11.22 11.86
N SER A 21 -13.15 10.82 10.68
CA SER A 21 -14.55 10.42 10.51
C SER A 21 -14.83 9.14 11.31
N LYS A 22 -16.04 8.95 11.85
CA LYS A 22 -16.40 7.74 12.61
C LYS A 22 -16.06 6.45 11.85
N ARG A 23 -16.22 6.45 10.51
CA ARG A 23 -15.88 5.31 9.64
C ARG A 23 -14.38 5.03 9.56
N GLU A 24 -13.55 6.07 9.49
CA GLU A 24 -12.09 5.92 9.51
C GLU A 24 -11.62 5.42 10.89
N ARG A 25 -12.27 5.87 11.97
CA ARG A 25 -11.96 5.44 13.33
C ARG A 25 -12.27 3.96 13.55
N ASP A 26 -13.46 3.53 13.16
CA ASP A 26 -13.86 2.12 13.22
C ASP A 26 -12.92 1.24 12.37
N LEU A 27 -12.53 1.71 11.19
CA LEU A 27 -11.58 1.02 10.32
C LEU A 27 -10.17 0.87 10.94
N LEU A 28 -9.71 1.87 11.69
CA LEU A 28 -8.39 1.86 12.33
C LEU A 28 -8.37 1.01 13.60
N GLU A 29 -9.45 1.01 14.38
CA GLU A 29 -9.60 0.26 15.63
C GLU A 29 -9.95 -1.22 15.39
N ASN A 30 -10.94 -1.49 14.53
CA ASN A 30 -11.46 -2.85 14.28
C ASN A 30 -10.90 -3.50 13.00
N GLY A 31 -10.19 -2.76 12.16
CA GLY A 31 -9.60 -3.26 10.92
C GLY A 31 -10.57 -3.34 9.72
N PRO A 32 -10.05 -3.59 8.51
CA PRO A 32 -10.85 -3.69 7.29
C PRO A 32 -11.61 -5.01 7.24
N LYS A 33 -12.92 -4.93 7.02
CA LYS A 33 -13.81 -6.09 6.84
C LYS A 33 -14.13 -6.38 5.38
N SER A 34 -13.71 -5.51 4.46
CA SER A 34 -13.91 -5.68 3.02
C SER A 34 -12.69 -5.21 2.23
N PHE A 35 -12.56 -5.68 1.00
CA PHE A 35 -11.45 -5.34 0.11
C PHE A 35 -11.31 -3.83 -0.14
N MET A 36 -12.45 -3.14 -0.32
CA MET A 36 -12.46 -1.69 -0.49
C MET A 36 -11.96 -0.96 0.77
N GLN A 37 -12.24 -1.51 1.95
CA GLN A 37 -11.74 -0.98 3.21
C GLN A 37 -10.23 -1.23 3.39
N SER A 38 -9.69 -2.34 2.89
CA SER A 38 -8.24 -2.56 2.91
C SER A 38 -7.49 -1.59 2.00
N LEU A 39 -8.05 -1.24 0.84
CA LEU A 39 -7.49 -0.19 -0.01
C LEU A 39 -7.52 1.17 0.68
N LEU A 40 -8.64 1.49 1.34
CA LEU A 40 -8.76 2.73 2.11
C LEU A 40 -7.74 2.81 3.25
N LEU A 41 -7.51 1.70 3.96
CA LEU A 41 -6.49 1.63 5.00
C LEU A 41 -5.09 1.90 4.43
N GLY A 42 -4.77 1.36 3.24
CA GLY A 42 -3.53 1.65 2.52
C GLY A 42 -3.36 3.14 2.20
N VAL A 43 -4.42 3.81 1.75
CA VAL A 43 -4.41 5.27 1.50
C VAL A 43 -4.21 6.06 2.80
N ILE A 44 -4.84 5.63 3.90
CA ILE A 44 -4.66 6.27 5.22
C ILE A 44 -3.22 6.12 5.71
N HIS A 45 -2.64 4.93 5.59
CA HIS A 45 -1.26 4.66 5.97
C HIS A 45 -0.27 5.53 5.18
N GLN A 46 -0.50 5.63 3.87
CA GLN A 46 0.22 6.57 3.00
C GLN A 46 0.12 8.01 3.53
N ARG A 47 -1.08 8.49 3.85
CA ARG A 47 -1.25 9.84 4.43
C ARG A 47 -0.48 10.02 5.74
N TYR A 48 -0.46 9.00 6.61
CA TYR A 48 0.32 9.00 7.84
C TYR A 48 1.82 9.15 7.58
N LEU A 49 2.38 8.37 6.66
CA LEU A 49 3.79 8.46 6.29
C LEU A 49 4.16 9.85 5.73
N LYS A 50 3.25 10.46 4.96
CA LYS A 50 3.36 11.85 4.48
C LYS A 50 3.43 12.84 5.64
N MET A 51 2.53 12.72 6.62
CA MET A 51 2.52 13.61 7.78
C MET A 51 3.78 13.49 8.65
N LYS A 52 4.36 12.28 8.76
CA LYS A 52 5.58 12.03 9.54
C LYS A 52 6.87 12.38 8.81
N GLY A 53 6.80 12.77 7.53
CA GLY A 53 8.00 13.01 6.71
C GLY A 53 8.80 11.74 6.38
N LEU A 54 8.27 10.57 6.72
CA LEU A 54 8.86 9.25 6.42
C LEU A 54 8.46 8.73 5.04
N TRP A 55 7.73 9.53 4.27
CA TRP A 55 7.37 9.20 2.91
C TRP A 55 8.64 9.14 2.06
N LYS A 56 9.18 7.94 1.90
CA LYS A 56 10.10 7.66 0.81
C LYS A 56 9.26 7.55 -0.46
N PRO A 57 9.59 8.27 -1.55
CA PRO A 57 9.00 7.94 -2.83
C PRO A 57 9.25 6.45 -3.04
N THR A 58 8.18 5.69 -3.27
CA THR A 58 8.30 4.31 -3.70
C THR A 58 9.30 4.32 -4.85
N PRO A 59 10.37 3.48 -4.83
CA PRO A 59 11.26 3.40 -5.97
C PRO A 59 10.38 3.20 -7.21
N PRO A 60 10.73 3.84 -8.35
CA PRO A 60 9.96 3.66 -9.57
C PRO A 60 9.76 2.16 -9.78
N PRO A 61 8.53 1.72 -10.12
CA PRO A 61 8.28 0.30 -10.32
C PRO A 61 9.32 -0.22 -11.31
N PRO A 62 9.90 -1.41 -11.08
CA PRO A 62 10.76 -2.01 -12.08
C PRO A 62 10.01 -2.01 -13.41
N ASP A 63 10.69 -1.67 -14.49
CA ASP A 63 10.09 -1.68 -15.81
C ASP A 63 9.69 -3.12 -16.14
N VAL A 64 8.39 -3.41 -15.98
CA VAL A 64 7.77 -4.71 -16.25
C VAL A 64 7.13 -4.74 -17.63
N SER A 65 7.46 -3.78 -18.51
CA SER A 65 7.08 -3.85 -19.91
C SER A 65 7.79 -5.05 -20.56
N SER A 66 7.05 -6.15 -20.71
CA SER A 66 7.53 -7.28 -21.49
C SER A 66 7.37 -6.92 -22.97
N ASN A 67 8.48 -6.75 -23.68
CA ASN A 67 8.46 -6.61 -25.14
C ASN A 67 8.01 -7.94 -25.74
N LEU A 68 6.75 -7.99 -26.19
CA LEU A 68 6.19 -9.16 -26.88
C LEU A 68 7.09 -9.63 -28.03
N LYS A 69 7.76 -8.69 -28.71
CA LYS A 69 8.72 -8.95 -29.80
C LYS A 69 9.91 -9.79 -29.34
N ASP A 70 10.50 -9.48 -28.20
CA ASP A 70 11.68 -10.18 -27.69
C ASP A 70 11.31 -11.61 -27.24
N SER A 71 10.13 -11.77 -26.65
CA SER A 71 9.58 -13.08 -26.27
C SER A 71 9.28 -13.97 -27.49
N LEU A 72 8.72 -13.39 -28.56
CA LEU A 72 8.41 -14.11 -29.80
C LEU A 72 9.68 -14.55 -30.55
N GLN A 73 10.67 -13.66 -30.65
CA GLN A 73 11.92 -13.95 -31.34
C GLN A 73 12.75 -15.03 -30.64
N LYS A 74 12.70 -15.07 -29.29
CA LYS A 74 13.31 -16.14 -28.52
C LYS A 74 12.61 -17.48 -28.74
N TRP A 75 11.29 -17.48 -28.79
CA TRP A 75 10.50 -18.70 -29.05
C TRP A 75 10.78 -19.29 -30.45
N GLU A 76 10.83 -18.45 -31.49
CA GLU A 76 11.20 -18.89 -32.86
C GLU A 76 12.61 -19.48 -32.92
N LYS A 77 13.57 -18.95 -32.15
CA LYS A 77 14.95 -19.46 -32.17
C LYS A 77 15.11 -20.80 -31.45
N ASP A 78 14.32 -21.04 -30.40
CA ASP A 78 14.41 -22.24 -29.58
C ASP A 78 13.59 -23.42 -30.15
N TYR A 79 12.53 -23.14 -30.93
CA TYR A 79 11.58 -24.16 -31.40
C TYR A 79 11.24 -24.12 -32.90
N GLY A 80 11.73 -23.13 -33.65
CA GLY A 80 11.48 -22.95 -35.09
C GLY A 80 12.53 -23.58 -36.00
#